data_AF-A0A7L5DUG4-F1
#
_entry.id   AF-A0A7L5DUG4-F1
#
_cell.length_a   1.000
_cell.length_b   1.000
_cell.length_c   1.000
_cell.angle_alpha   90.00
_cell.angle_beta   90.00
_cell.angle_gamma   90.00
#
_symmetry.space_group_name_H-M   'P 1'
#
loop_
_entity.id
_entity.type
_entity.pdbx_description
1 polymer ?
#
loop_
_entity_poly.entity_id
_entity_poly.type
_entity_poly.pdbx_seq_one_letter_code
_entity_poly.pdbx_strand_id
1 'polypeptide(L)'
;MNQPLSLATGLLALQRHSAEFINLFAHGSLVVDFYKPDRVDKQPHPRHEVYIITNGTGTFDPAGCQMAVKPGDLLVVPAGTDHRFRHFPDDFATWVLFYGPDGGKEA
;
A
#
# COMPACT_ATOMS: atom_id res chain seq x y z
N MET A 1 19.73 -6.56 4.73
CA MET A 1 19.21 -5.44 5.55
C MET A 1 19.88 -5.49 6.91
N ASN A 2 20.52 -4.41 7.36
CA ASN A 2 21.20 -4.36 8.67
C ASN A 2 20.38 -3.66 9.76
N GLN A 3 19.12 -3.31 9.47
CA GLN A 3 18.17 -2.67 10.37
C GLN A 3 16.73 -3.06 9.99
N PRO A 4 15.78 -3.11 10.95
CA PRO A 4 14.36 -3.33 10.67
C PRO A 4 13.72 -2.12 9.96
N LEU A 5 12.74 -2.39 9.10
CA LEU A 5 11.85 -1.34 8.57
C LEU A 5 10.76 -1.06 9.62
N SER A 6 10.77 0.14 10.20
CA SER A 6 9.78 0.56 11.18
C SER A 6 8.77 1.55 10.60
N LEU A 7 7.59 1.63 11.20
CA LEU A 7 6.59 2.66 10.87
C LEU A 7 7.16 4.07 10.98
N ALA A 8 7.93 4.34 12.03
CA ALA A 8 8.56 5.63 12.25
C ALA A 8 9.54 5.97 11.11
N THR A 9 10.33 5.00 10.66
CA THR A 9 11.26 5.19 9.54
C THR A 9 10.52 5.49 8.24
N GLY A 10 9.42 4.77 7.96
CA GLY A 10 8.62 4.99 6.75
C GLY A 10 7.95 6.37 6.70
N LEU A 11 7.33 6.79 7.81
CA LEU A 11 6.69 8.11 7.92
C LEU A 11 7.69 9.26 7.78
N LEU A 12 8.84 9.18 8.45
CA LEU A 12 9.91 10.17 8.34
C LEU A 12 10.45 10.27 6.91
N ALA A 13 10.53 9.13 6.21
CA ALA A 13 11.00 9.11 4.83
C ALA A 13 10.00 9.83 3.89
N LEU A 14 8.69 9.59 4.01
CA LEU A 14 7.68 10.30 3.22
C LEU A 14 7.70 11.82 3.45
N GLN A 15 7.73 12.25 4.73
CA GLN A 15 7.71 13.67 5.10
C GLN A 15 8.85 14.47 4.47
N ARG A 16 10.01 13.84 4.28
CA ARG A 16 11.19 14.49 3.69
C ARG A 16 11.14 14.62 2.17
N HIS A 17 10.28 13.85 1.51
CA HIS A 17 10.27 13.74 0.05
C HIS A 17 8.98 14.25 -0.61
N SER A 18 7.97 14.68 0.17
CA SER A 18 6.67 15.15 -0.36
C SER A 18 6.07 14.21 -1.42
N ALA A 19 6.37 12.92 -1.32
CA ALA A 19 5.88 11.87 -2.19
C ALA A 19 4.76 11.10 -1.49
N GLU A 20 3.86 10.49 -2.26
CA GLU A 20 2.84 9.60 -1.70
C GLU A 20 3.40 8.20 -1.46
N PHE A 21 4.40 7.78 -2.25
CA PHE A 21 5.07 6.49 -2.14
C PHE A 21 6.56 6.69 -1.84
N ILE A 22 7.12 5.84 -0.99
CA ILE A 22 8.56 5.72 -0.84
C ILE A 22 8.99 4.26 -0.82
N ASN A 23 9.89 3.90 -1.74
CA ASN A 23 10.49 2.58 -1.75
C ASN A 23 11.49 2.45 -0.60
N LEU A 24 11.28 1.43 0.23
CA LEU A 24 12.10 1.17 1.41
C LEU A 24 12.88 -0.14 1.29
N PHE A 25 12.41 -1.06 0.44
CA PHE A 25 13.10 -2.30 0.15
C PHE A 25 12.71 -2.87 -1.21
N ALA A 26 13.67 -3.53 -1.85
CA ALA A 26 13.45 -4.33 -3.05
C ALA A 26 14.38 -5.54 -3.03
N HIS A 27 13.85 -6.73 -3.33
CA HIS A 27 14.61 -7.96 -3.51
C HIS A 27 13.85 -8.98 -4.36
N GLY A 28 14.45 -9.43 -5.46
CA GLY A 28 13.73 -10.24 -6.45
C GLY A 28 12.54 -9.46 -7.01
N SER A 29 11.35 -10.08 -7.03
CA SER A 29 10.10 -9.41 -7.43
C SER A 29 9.44 -8.63 -6.29
N LEU A 30 9.90 -8.78 -5.04
CA LEU A 30 9.33 -8.11 -3.89
C LEU A 30 9.80 -6.65 -3.84
N VAL A 31 8.83 -5.74 -3.76
CA VAL A 31 9.01 -4.31 -3.54
C VAL A 31 8.17 -3.93 -2.34
N VAL A 32 8.75 -3.22 -1.38
CA VAL A 32 8.05 -2.72 -0.18
C VAL A 32 8.13 -1.21 -0.17
N ASP A 33 6.96 -0.60 -0.28
CA ASP A 33 6.78 0.84 -0.22
C ASP A 33 5.96 1.21 1.02
N PHE A 34 6.20 2.41 1.53
CA PHE A 34 5.29 3.06 2.46
C PHE A 34 4.45 4.05 1.68
N TYR A 35 3.13 3.97 1.81
CA TYR A 35 2.15 4.71 1.02
C TYR A 35 1.27 5.58 1.90
N LYS A 36 1.17 6.86 1.51
CA LYS A 36 0.26 7.85 2.07
C LYS A 36 -0.44 8.58 0.91
N PRO A 37 -1.67 8.20 0.53
CA PRO A 37 -2.41 8.90 -0.51
C PRO A 37 -2.77 10.33 -0.11
N ASP A 38 -2.70 11.27 -1.04
CA ASP A 38 -3.30 12.61 -0.86
C ASP A 38 -4.75 12.62 -1.35
N ARG A 39 -5.64 12.08 -0.51
CA ARG A 39 -7.11 12.00 -0.71
C ARG A 39 -7.60 11.28 -1.97
N VAL A 40 -6.70 10.90 -2.86
CA VAL A 40 -6.94 10.16 -4.10
C VAL A 40 -6.03 8.95 -4.10
N ASP A 41 -6.64 7.78 -4.20
CA ASP A 41 -5.91 6.53 -4.37
C ASP A 41 -5.55 6.34 -5.86
N LYS A 42 -4.27 6.09 -6.17
CA LYS A 42 -3.79 5.91 -7.55
C LYS A 42 -3.89 4.44 -7.95
N GLN A 43 -4.63 4.16 -9.02
CA GLN A 43 -5.10 2.82 -9.39
C GLN A 43 -5.25 2.68 -10.92
N PRO A 44 -5.23 1.46 -11.51
CA PRO A 44 -4.81 0.16 -10.95
C PRO A 44 -3.34 -0.19 -11.25
N HIS A 45 -2.75 -1.13 -10.50
CA HIS A 45 -1.38 -1.60 -10.73
C HIS A 45 -1.31 -3.00 -11.38
N PRO A 46 -0.24 -3.30 -12.14
CA PRO A 46 -0.13 -4.56 -12.88
C PRO A 46 0.35 -5.75 -12.02
N ARG A 47 0.66 -5.57 -10.73
CA ARG A 47 1.24 -6.62 -9.86
C ARG A 47 0.31 -6.96 -8.70
N HIS A 48 0.56 -8.08 -8.03
CA HIS A 48 -0.14 -8.38 -6.78
C HIS A 48 0.28 -7.41 -5.69
N GLU A 49 -0.67 -7.05 -4.84
CA GLU A 49 -0.46 -6.08 -3.77
C GLU A 49 -0.90 -6.65 -2.43
N VAL A 50 -0.12 -6.39 -1.39
CA VAL A 50 -0.52 -6.58 0.00
C VAL A 50 -0.46 -5.24 0.71
N TYR A 51 -1.58 -4.84 1.28
CA TYR A 51 -1.66 -3.65 2.12
C TYR A 51 -1.68 -4.03 3.59
N ILE A 52 -0.97 -3.28 4.42
CA ILE A 52 -1.09 -3.34 5.88
C ILE A 52 -1.40 -1.93 6.37
N ILE A 53 -2.62 -1.70 6.84
CA ILE A 53 -3.05 -0.37 7.30
C ILE A 53 -2.26 0.00 8.55
N THR A 54 -1.66 1.17 8.55
CA THR A 54 -0.78 1.62 9.64
C THR A 54 -1.35 2.78 10.43
N ASN A 55 -2.12 3.65 9.79
CA ASN A 55 -2.76 4.79 10.42
C ASN A 55 -4.06 5.18 9.71
N GLY A 56 -4.99 5.78 10.46
CA GLY A 56 -6.31 6.17 9.96
C GLY A 56 -7.28 5.00 9.77
N THR A 57 -8.53 5.34 9.45
CA THR A 57 -9.57 4.38 9.04
C THR A 57 -10.07 4.76 7.66
N GLY A 58 -10.75 3.83 6.98
CA GLY A 58 -11.33 4.11 5.67
C GLY A 58 -12.26 3.02 5.18
N THR A 59 -12.67 3.15 3.92
CA THR A 59 -13.39 2.13 3.18
C THR A 59 -12.50 1.63 2.05
N PHE A 60 -12.33 0.32 1.96
CA PHE A 60 -11.66 -0.34 0.86
C PHE A 60 -12.70 -0.95 -0.07
N ASP A 61 -12.57 -0.71 -1.38
CA ASP A 61 -13.55 -1.11 -2.39
C ASP A 61 -12.89 -1.94 -3.50
N PRO A 62 -12.57 -3.22 -3.24
CA PRO A 62 -12.07 -4.16 -4.25
C PRO A 62 -13.24 -4.69 -5.08
N ALA A 63 -13.16 -4.52 -6.40
CA ALA A 63 -14.14 -5.02 -7.36
C ALA A 63 -15.61 -4.67 -7.01
N GLY A 64 -15.85 -3.52 -6.38
CA GLY A 64 -17.20 -3.05 -6.00
C GLY A 64 -17.69 -3.53 -4.63
N CYS A 65 -16.91 -4.33 -3.90
CA CYS A 65 -17.28 -4.89 -2.60
C CYS A 65 -16.70 -4.08 -1.45
N GLN A 66 -17.44 -3.09 -0.96
CA GLN A 66 -16.96 -2.18 0.09
C GLN A 66 -16.78 -2.87 1.46
N MET A 67 -15.66 -2.58 2.12
CA MET A 67 -15.38 -2.99 3.49
C MET A 67 -14.69 -1.89 4.29
N ALA A 68 -14.96 -1.82 5.60
CA ALA A 68 -14.25 -0.90 6.49
C ALA A 68 -12.85 -1.43 6.81
N VAL A 69 -11.88 -0.52 6.91
CA VAL A 69 -10.50 -0.85 7.26
C VAL A 69 -9.97 0.04 8.38
N LYS A 70 -9.08 -0.51 9.21
CA LYS A 70 -8.45 0.16 10.36
C LYS A 70 -7.00 -0.31 10.54
N PRO A 71 -6.20 0.35 11.38
CA PRO A 71 -4.81 -0.02 11.60
C PRO A 71 -4.67 -1.48 12.06
N GLY A 72 -3.73 -2.20 11.46
CA GLY A 72 -3.48 -3.62 11.67
C GLY A 72 -4.23 -4.55 10.71
N ASP A 73 -5.20 -4.05 9.94
CA ASP A 73 -5.84 -4.85 8.90
C ASP A 73 -4.86 -5.13 7.75
N LEU A 74 -4.94 -6.35 7.20
CA LEU A 74 -4.16 -6.81 6.05
C LEU A 74 -5.11 -7.09 4.89
N LEU A 75 -4.80 -6.54 3.72
CA LEU A 75 -5.59 -6.70 2.49
C LEU A 75 -4.70 -7.32 1.42
N VAL A 76 -5.25 -8.24 0.63
CA VAL A 76 -4.55 -8.86 -0.50
C VAL A 76 -5.33 -8.54 -1.77
N VAL A 77 -4.63 -8.03 -2.78
CA VAL A 77 -5.22 -7.63 -4.04
C VAL A 77 -4.51 -8.34 -5.19
N PRO A 78 -5.20 -9.24 -5.92
CA PRO A 78 -4.64 -9.86 -7.11
C PRO A 78 -4.34 -8.82 -8.19
N ALA A 79 -3.27 -9.04 -8.96
CA ALA A 79 -2.90 -8.18 -10.08
C ALA A 79 -4.09 -7.88 -11.02
N GLY A 80 -4.23 -6.62 -11.42
CA GLY A 80 -5.30 -6.17 -12.32
C GLY A 80 -6.68 -6.08 -11.68
N THR A 81 -6.83 -6.33 -10.38
CA THR A 81 -8.09 -6.10 -9.66
C THR A 81 -8.29 -4.60 -9.47
N ASP A 82 -9.40 -4.04 -9.96
CA ASP A 82 -9.78 -2.66 -9.62
C ASP A 82 -10.07 -2.58 -8.12
N HIS A 83 -9.39 -1.67 -7.43
CA HIS A 83 -9.57 -1.46 -6.00
C HIS A 83 -9.35 0.01 -5.70
N ARG A 84 -9.88 0.49 -4.57
CA ARG A 84 -9.58 1.84 -4.09
C ARG A 84 -9.83 2.01 -2.61
N PHE A 85 -9.03 2.83 -1.96
CA PHE A 85 -9.36 3.44 -0.68
C PHE A 85 -10.31 4.63 -0.88
N ARG A 86 -11.29 4.77 0.01
CA ARG A 86 -12.26 5.88 0.06
C ARG A 86 -12.47 6.31 1.51
N HIS A 87 -13.01 7.51 1.69
CA HIS A 87 -13.48 8.02 2.99
C HIS A 87 -12.42 7.88 4.12
N PHE A 88 -11.18 8.26 3.83
CA PHE A 88 -10.06 8.19 4.77
C PHE A 88 -9.55 9.60 5.13
N PRO A 89 -9.00 9.79 6.33
CA PRO A 89 -8.45 11.08 6.77
C PRO A 89 -7.10 11.39 6.12
N ASP A 90 -6.65 12.65 6.24
CA ASP A 90 -5.39 13.14 5.68
C ASP A 90 -4.13 12.44 6.24
N ASP A 91 -4.26 11.72 7.35
CA ASP A 91 -3.19 10.97 7.98
C ASP A 91 -3.24 9.46 7.66
N PHE A 92 -4.15 9.00 6.81
CA PHE A 92 -4.22 7.61 6.38
C PHE A 92 -2.90 7.15 5.75
N ALA A 93 -2.38 6.02 6.20
CA ALA A 93 -1.12 5.48 5.70
C ALA A 93 -1.10 3.96 5.77
N THR A 94 -0.38 3.33 4.85
CA THR A 94 -0.31 1.88 4.70
C THR A 94 1.08 1.44 4.23
N TRP A 95 1.49 0.23 4.61
CA TRP A 95 2.51 -0.47 3.85
C TRP A 95 1.86 -1.02 2.59
N VAL A 96 2.55 -0.92 1.45
CA VAL A 96 2.15 -1.64 0.24
C VAL A 96 3.32 -2.49 -0.25
N LEU A 97 3.06 -3.77 -0.40
CA LEU A 97 4.03 -4.74 -0.89
C LEU A 97 3.58 -5.19 -2.27
N PHE A 98 4.46 -5.04 -3.26
CA PHE A 98 4.23 -5.58 -4.60
C PHE A 98 5.05 -6.83 -4.80
N TYR A 99 4.46 -7.87 -5.39
CA TYR A 99 5.17 -9.12 -5.68
C TYR A 99 4.65 -9.80 -6.95
N GLY A 100 5.48 -10.69 -7.50
CA GLY A 100 5.21 -11.38 -8.76
C GLY A 100 5.47 -10.53 -10.01
N PRO A 101 5.34 -11.13 -11.21
CA PRO A 101 5.48 -10.43 -12.48
C PRO A 101 4.26 -9.56 -12.80
N ASP A 102 4.42 -8.64 -13.75
CA ASP A 102 3.30 -7.89 -14.32
C ASP A 102 2.24 -8.83 -14.91
N GLY A 103 0.97 -8.51 -14.65
CA GLY A 103 -0.20 -9.32 -14.99
C GLY A 103 -0.46 -10.49 -14.05
N GLY A 104 0.30 -10.66 -12.97
CA GLY A 104 0.05 -11.67 -11.94
C GLY A 104 0.17 -13.12 -12.39
N LYS A 105 0.99 -13.37 -13.43
CA LYS A 105 1.31 -14.74 -13.85
C LYS A 105 2.02 -15.46 -12.71
N GLU A 106 1.76 -16.76 -12.55
CA GLU A 106 2.49 -17.56 -11.56
C GLU A 106 4.00 -17.45 -11.83
N ALA A 107 4.75 -17.17 -10.75
CA ALA A 107 6.19 -16.99 -10.77
C ALA A 107 6.92 -18.33 -10.69
#